data_AF-Q2W679-F1
#
_entry.id   AF-Q2W679-F1
#
_cell.length_a   1.000
_cell.length_b   1.000
_cell.length_c   1.000
_cell.angle_alpha   90.00
_cell.angle_beta   90.00
_cell.angle_gamma   90.00
#
_symmetry.space_group_name_H-M   'P 1'
#
loop_
_entity.id
_entity.type
_entity.pdbx_description
1 polymer ?
#
loop_
_entity_poly.entity_id
_entity_poly.type
_entity_poly.pdbx_seq_one_letter_code
_entity_poly.pdbx_strand_id
1 'polypeptide(L)'
;MRERISIGMLWAGGILLPVLGFNLHNPYLTLVRGWALPLLVIVELAALAWIARRGRDRHLALLWCAALAATLAGEGKFQWDKRWVLAQSGAQAHDLGRHFVVGYRRYEDVEALAAKGLIGGIFVTRHNLAGRTADEFRREIAALQAVRRNNGLPPLLVATDQEGGIVSHLSPPLPPMPSLAELASLPLDQRVEAARLYGERQGLELARLGVTVNFAPVADIRREGPRNRLDFHSLIARRAISHDPEIVGQIATAYSTGLLRAGIVPTVKHFPGLGRVREDTHHFQASLAASEDDLEATDWRPFRQVLSDTPALLMVGHVRLAAIDPDRPASHSRAVIHGIIRKKWGFTGRVITDDLTMPPVYHGGLCIAVTEALDAGVDLLLISFDGQQIYRALACAMKAR
;
A
#
# COMPACT_ATOMS: atom_id res chain seq x y z
N MET A 1 -35.76 33.43 9.61
CA MET A 1 -34.93 32.77 8.57
C MET A 1 -33.66 32.15 9.16
N ARG A 2 -32.81 32.90 9.89
CA ARG A 2 -31.60 32.37 10.57
C ARG A 2 -31.85 31.15 11.48
N GLU A 3 -32.93 31.15 12.24
CA GLU A 3 -33.24 30.07 13.20
C GLU A 3 -33.67 28.74 12.55
N ARG A 4 -34.38 28.81 11.41
CA ARG A 4 -34.71 27.62 10.60
C ARG A 4 -33.48 27.02 9.94
N ILE A 5 -32.55 27.87 9.49
CA ILE A 5 -31.28 27.43 8.89
C ILE A 5 -30.41 26.74 9.96
N SER A 6 -30.35 27.25 11.19
CA SER A 6 -29.59 26.61 12.27
C SER A 6 -30.14 25.24 12.69
N ILE A 7 -31.46 25.05 12.67
CA ILE A 7 -32.07 23.75 12.98
C ILE A 7 -31.82 22.74 11.85
N GLY A 8 -31.95 23.15 10.59
CA GLY A 8 -31.63 22.29 9.45
C GLY A 8 -30.18 21.81 9.46
N MET A 9 -29.23 22.68 9.82
CA MET A 9 -27.82 22.30 9.99
C MET A 9 -27.60 21.28 11.11
N LEU A 10 -28.33 21.38 12.22
CA LEU A 10 -28.23 20.41 13.31
C LEU A 10 -28.79 19.04 12.93
N TRP A 11 -29.87 18.98 12.15
CA TRP A 11 -30.36 17.72 11.60
C TRP A 11 -29.36 17.09 10.63
N ALA A 12 -28.84 17.87 9.68
CA ALA A 12 -27.81 17.41 8.76
C ALA A 12 -26.55 16.91 9.49
N GLY A 13 -26.08 17.66 10.48
CA GLY A 13 -24.93 17.28 11.31
C GLY A 13 -25.19 16.00 12.09
N GLY A 14 -26.33 15.90 12.77
CA GLY A 14 -26.68 14.69 13.52
C GLY A 14 -26.80 13.42 12.65
N ILE A 15 -27.10 13.55 11.35
CA ILE A 15 -27.13 12.42 10.41
C ILE A 15 -25.75 12.07 9.87
N LEU A 16 -24.93 13.07 9.53
CA LEU A 16 -23.64 12.87 8.86
C LEU A 16 -22.50 12.54 9.83
N LEU A 17 -22.46 13.18 11.00
CA LEU A 17 -21.37 13.03 11.96
C LEU A 17 -21.25 11.63 12.57
N PRO A 18 -22.32 10.84 12.83
CA PRO A 18 -22.16 9.46 13.28
C PRO A 18 -21.34 8.60 12.30
N VAL A 19 -21.57 8.76 10.98
CA VAL A 19 -20.84 8.02 9.95
C VAL A 19 -19.37 8.47 9.92
N LEU A 20 -19.13 9.77 9.97
CA LEU A 20 -17.78 10.34 10.00
C LEU A 20 -17.01 9.91 11.26
N GLY A 21 -17.65 10.01 12.43
CA GLY A 21 -17.08 9.69 13.73
C GLY A 21 -16.74 8.21 13.88
N PHE A 22 -17.65 7.33 13.46
CA PHE A 22 -17.37 5.89 13.46
C PHE A 22 -16.21 5.51 12.54
N ASN A 23 -16.05 6.24 11.43
CA ASN A 23 -15.01 6.00 10.42
C ASN A 23 -13.82 6.97 10.52
N LEU A 24 -13.57 7.56 11.70
CA LEU A 24 -12.50 8.56 11.88
C LEU A 24 -11.10 8.02 11.54
N HIS A 25 -10.93 6.70 11.68
CA HIS A 25 -9.70 5.97 11.33
C HIS A 25 -9.65 5.55 9.85
N ASN A 26 -10.53 6.06 8.99
CA ASN A 26 -10.42 5.83 7.56
C ASN A 26 -9.09 6.45 7.03
N PRO A 27 -8.31 5.74 6.17
CA PRO A 27 -7.04 6.23 5.61
C PRO A 27 -7.10 7.64 5.01
N TYR A 28 -8.23 8.03 4.44
CA TYR A 28 -8.42 9.37 3.84
C TYR A 28 -8.41 10.51 4.84
N LEU A 29 -8.64 10.22 6.11
CA LEU A 29 -8.64 11.22 7.16
C LEU A 29 -7.26 11.39 7.80
N THR A 30 -6.21 10.68 7.33
CA THR A 30 -4.87 10.73 7.95
C THR A 30 -4.30 12.14 8.14
N LEU A 31 -4.56 13.07 7.21
CA LEU A 31 -4.08 14.46 7.31
C LEU A 31 -4.80 15.28 8.39
N VAL A 32 -6.03 14.91 8.73
CA VAL A 32 -6.88 15.66 9.67
C VAL A 32 -7.11 14.92 10.98
N ARG A 33 -6.84 13.61 11.03
CA ARG A 33 -7.17 12.69 12.13
C ARG A 33 -6.72 13.19 13.50
N GLY A 34 -5.51 13.77 13.57
CA GLY A 34 -4.91 14.22 14.82
C GLY A 34 -5.73 15.29 15.56
N TRP A 35 -6.39 16.19 14.83
CA TRP A 35 -7.25 17.23 15.42
C TRP A 35 -8.74 16.98 15.18
N ALA A 36 -9.09 16.09 14.25
CA ALA A 36 -10.47 15.77 13.94
C ALA A 36 -11.20 15.12 15.12
N LEU A 37 -10.57 14.20 15.89
CA LEU A 37 -11.21 13.59 17.06
C LEU A 37 -11.62 14.63 18.12
N PRO A 38 -10.70 15.44 18.69
CA PRO A 38 -11.08 16.40 19.72
C PRO A 38 -12.04 17.46 19.18
N LEU A 39 -11.86 17.92 17.94
CA LEU A 39 -12.78 18.87 17.31
C LEU A 39 -14.19 18.29 17.18
N LEU A 40 -14.32 17.06 16.70
CA LEU A 40 -15.60 16.39 16.50
C LEU A 40 -16.35 16.25 17.83
N VAL A 41 -15.66 15.78 18.87
CA VAL A 41 -16.21 15.66 20.22
C VAL A 41 -16.64 17.03 20.78
N ILE A 42 -15.83 18.08 20.58
CA ILE A 42 -16.19 19.45 21.01
C ILE A 42 -17.45 19.94 20.30
N VAL A 43 -17.54 19.74 18.98
CA VAL A 43 -18.70 20.13 18.17
C VAL A 43 -19.95 19.38 18.62
N GLU A 44 -19.86 18.08 18.84
CA GLU A 44 -20.95 17.24 19.30
C GLU A 44 -21.46 17.64 20.69
N LEU A 45 -20.55 17.88 21.64
CA LEU A 45 -20.90 18.35 22.98
C LEU A 45 -21.50 19.76 22.96
N ALA A 46 -20.97 20.67 22.13
CA ALA A 46 -21.49 22.02 21.99
C ALA A 46 -22.91 22.02 21.39
N ALA A 47 -23.16 21.16 20.40
CA ALA A 47 -24.49 20.98 19.81
C ALA A 47 -25.47 20.43 20.84
N LEU A 48 -25.10 19.40 21.61
CA LEU A 48 -25.92 18.86 22.70
C LEU A 48 -26.25 19.92 23.76
N ALA A 49 -25.26 20.71 24.18
CA ALA A 49 -25.47 21.81 25.12
C ALA A 49 -26.39 22.91 24.56
N TRP A 50 -26.29 23.20 23.27
CA TRP A 50 -27.18 24.15 22.59
C TRP A 50 -28.62 23.64 22.52
N ILE A 51 -28.83 22.37 22.13
CA ILE A 51 -30.14 21.71 22.07
C ILE A 51 -30.79 21.70 23.46
N ALA A 52 -30.01 21.39 24.50
CA ALA A 52 -30.49 21.37 25.88
C ALA A 52 -30.97 22.75 26.37
N ARG A 53 -30.34 23.85 25.91
CA ARG A 53 -30.69 25.22 26.31
C ARG A 53 -31.90 25.82 25.57
N ARG A 54 -32.19 25.39 24.32
CA ARG A 54 -33.19 26.04 23.44
C ARG A 54 -34.56 25.37 23.40
N GLY A 55 -34.74 24.23 24.07
CA GLY A 55 -36.00 23.49 24.10
C GLY A 55 -35.85 22.11 23.44
N ARG A 56 -36.28 21.08 24.18
CA ARG A 56 -36.05 19.65 23.93
C ARG A 56 -36.75 19.15 22.66
N ASP A 57 -36.13 19.31 21.50
CA ASP A 57 -36.34 18.31 20.45
C ASP A 57 -35.60 17.03 20.88
N ARG A 58 -36.35 16.11 21.50
CA ARG A 58 -35.82 14.84 21.99
C ARG A 58 -35.19 14.00 20.89
N HIS A 59 -35.69 14.10 19.66
CA HIS A 59 -35.20 13.32 18.53
C HIS A 59 -33.85 13.88 18.07
N LEU A 60 -33.74 15.20 17.99
CA LEU A 60 -32.48 15.86 17.69
C LEU A 60 -31.43 15.60 18.78
N ALA A 61 -31.81 15.64 20.05
CA ALA A 61 -30.90 15.30 21.16
C ALA A 61 -30.41 13.84 21.07
N LEU A 62 -31.31 12.88 20.83
CA LEU A 62 -30.95 11.47 20.66
C LEU A 62 -30.01 11.26 19.46
N LEU A 63 -30.25 11.97 18.36
CA LEU A 63 -29.42 11.91 17.17
C LEU A 63 -27.98 12.38 17.44
N TRP A 64 -27.81 13.51 18.15
CA TRP A 64 -26.48 14.01 18.52
C TRP A 64 -25.81 13.17 19.61
N CYS A 65 -26.57 12.55 20.52
CA CYS A 65 -26.03 11.54 21.43
C CYS A 65 -25.53 10.31 20.65
N ALA A 66 -26.26 9.87 19.62
CA ALA A 66 -25.84 8.77 18.74
C ALA A 66 -24.58 9.14 17.94
N ALA A 67 -24.44 10.39 17.47
CA ALA A 67 -23.23 10.89 16.83
C ALA A 67 -22.02 10.77 17.76
N LEU A 68 -22.11 11.33 18.97
CA LEU A 68 -21.05 11.23 19.97
C LEU A 68 -20.73 9.78 20.34
N ALA A 69 -21.75 8.95 20.54
CA ALA A 69 -21.57 7.53 20.83
C ALA A 69 -20.85 6.80 19.68
N ALA A 70 -21.18 7.10 18.43
CA ALA A 70 -20.52 6.53 17.26
C ALA A 70 -19.04 6.97 17.15
N THR A 71 -18.75 8.24 17.40
CA THR A 71 -17.38 8.78 17.47
C THR A 71 -16.55 8.07 18.55
N LEU A 72 -17.08 7.98 19.77
CA LEU A 72 -16.41 7.31 20.89
C LEU A 72 -16.28 5.79 20.66
N ALA A 73 -17.26 5.15 20.02
CA ALA A 73 -17.21 3.73 19.68
C ALA A 73 -16.16 3.44 18.60
N GLY A 74 -16.06 4.29 17.57
CA GLY A 74 -15.03 4.17 16.52
C GLY A 74 -13.62 4.28 17.09
N GLU A 75 -13.37 5.30 17.91
CA GLU A 75 -12.08 5.48 18.61
C GLU A 75 -11.82 4.34 19.60
N GLY A 76 -12.81 3.98 20.41
CA GLY A 76 -12.72 2.89 21.38
C GLY A 76 -12.36 1.56 20.73
N LYS A 77 -12.99 1.25 19.59
CA LYS A 77 -12.67 0.07 18.78
C LYS A 77 -11.23 0.09 18.28
N PHE A 78 -10.77 1.22 17.73
CA PHE A 78 -9.38 1.34 17.26
C PHE A 78 -8.37 1.14 18.39
N GLN A 79 -8.58 1.80 19.53
CA GLN A 79 -7.71 1.67 20.70
C GLN A 79 -7.76 0.27 21.31
N TRP A 80 -8.90 -0.41 21.21
CA TRP A 80 -9.04 -1.82 21.60
C TRP A 80 -8.20 -2.71 20.69
N ASP A 81 -8.40 -2.64 19.36
CA ASP A 81 -7.65 -3.46 18.39
C ASP A 81 -6.15 -3.20 18.53
N LYS A 82 -5.72 -1.94 18.69
CA LYS A 82 -4.31 -1.58 18.94
C LYS A 82 -3.73 -2.23 20.19
N ARG A 83 -4.41 -2.07 21.35
CA ARG A 83 -3.94 -2.65 22.62
C ARG A 83 -3.94 -4.17 22.57
N TRP A 84 -4.97 -4.76 21.97
CA TRP A 84 -5.10 -6.20 21.83
C TRP A 84 -3.99 -6.79 20.96
N VAL A 85 -3.69 -6.18 19.80
CA VAL A 85 -2.58 -6.59 18.93
C VAL A 85 -1.23 -6.44 19.64
N LEU A 86 -0.98 -5.31 20.30
CA LEU A 86 0.28 -5.09 21.01
C LEU A 86 0.45 -5.98 22.25
N ALA A 87 -0.64 -6.50 22.81
CA ALA A 87 -0.60 -7.50 23.87
C ALA A 87 -0.21 -8.90 23.35
N GLN A 88 -0.35 -9.17 22.05
CA GLN A 88 0.06 -10.45 21.47
C GLN A 88 1.59 -10.58 21.47
N SER A 89 2.06 -11.81 21.66
CA SER A 89 3.48 -12.18 21.66
C SER A 89 3.65 -13.66 21.32
N GLY A 90 4.90 -14.08 21.10
CA GLY A 90 5.24 -15.48 20.86
C GLY A 90 5.08 -15.92 19.41
N ALA A 91 5.11 -17.24 19.19
CA ALA A 91 5.26 -17.83 17.86
C ALA A 91 4.14 -17.45 16.88
N GLN A 92 2.88 -17.41 17.34
CA GLN A 92 1.74 -17.05 16.48
C GLN A 92 1.83 -15.60 15.98
N ALA A 93 2.19 -14.68 16.88
CA ALA A 93 2.40 -13.27 16.53
C ALA A 93 3.53 -13.11 15.52
N HIS A 94 4.63 -13.87 15.67
CA HIS A 94 5.77 -13.83 14.75
C HIS A 94 5.43 -14.46 13.38
N ASP A 95 4.74 -15.60 13.37
CA ASP A 95 4.34 -16.29 12.13
C ASP A 95 3.41 -15.43 11.29
N LEU A 96 2.52 -14.68 11.93
CA LEU A 96 1.64 -13.78 11.21
C LEU A 96 2.32 -12.45 10.87
N GLY A 97 3.05 -11.86 11.82
CA GLY A 97 3.68 -10.56 11.66
C GLY A 97 4.69 -10.52 10.50
N ARG A 98 5.38 -11.63 10.21
CA ARG A 98 6.31 -11.72 9.06
C ARG A 98 5.67 -11.42 7.71
N HIS A 99 4.35 -11.54 7.59
CA HIS A 99 3.61 -11.23 6.37
C HIS A 99 3.37 -9.73 6.18
N PHE A 100 3.58 -8.86 7.17
CA PHE A 100 3.20 -7.46 7.05
C PHE A 100 4.39 -6.54 6.76
N VAL A 101 4.25 -5.71 5.72
CA VAL A 101 5.14 -4.58 5.41
C VAL A 101 4.36 -3.29 5.61
N VAL A 102 4.85 -2.41 6.50
CA VAL A 102 4.05 -1.30 7.03
C VAL A 102 4.73 0.05 6.81
N GLY A 103 4.00 1.01 6.23
CA GLY A 103 4.40 2.40 6.18
C GLY A 103 4.24 3.08 7.55
N TYR A 104 5.04 4.10 7.84
CA TYR A 104 4.96 4.79 9.12
C TYR A 104 5.29 6.27 9.01
N ARG A 105 4.89 7.06 10.02
CA ARG A 105 5.18 8.49 10.08
C ARG A 105 6.24 8.82 11.11
N ARG A 106 6.20 8.16 12.26
CA ARG A 106 7.17 8.35 13.34
C ARG A 106 7.74 7.01 13.78
N TYR A 107 8.97 7.02 14.28
CA TYR A 107 9.67 5.82 14.74
C TYR A 107 8.85 5.01 15.75
N GLU A 108 8.16 5.69 16.68
CA GLU A 108 7.36 5.05 17.74
C GLU A 108 6.13 4.33 17.19
N ASP A 109 5.69 4.65 15.97
CA ASP A 109 4.55 3.98 15.34
C ASP A 109 4.87 2.51 14.99
N VAL A 110 6.16 2.18 14.78
CA VAL A 110 6.63 0.85 14.35
C VAL A 110 7.59 0.17 15.30
N GLU A 111 8.26 0.89 16.21
CA GLU A 111 9.21 0.29 17.15
C GLU A 111 8.60 -0.88 17.94
N ALA A 112 7.44 -0.67 18.55
CA ALA A 112 6.77 -1.71 19.34
C ALA A 112 6.34 -2.92 18.47
N LEU A 113 5.93 -2.67 17.22
CA LEU A 113 5.58 -3.73 16.27
C LEU A 113 6.83 -4.53 15.87
N ALA A 114 7.94 -3.85 15.60
CA ALA A 114 9.21 -4.46 15.25
C ALA A 114 9.75 -5.32 16.40
N ALA A 115 9.77 -4.78 17.62
CA ALA A 115 10.26 -5.46 18.83
C ALA A 115 9.48 -6.75 19.14
N LYS A 116 8.17 -6.76 18.88
CA LYS A 116 7.27 -7.89 19.17
C LYS A 116 7.10 -8.89 18.02
N GLY A 117 7.80 -8.69 16.90
CA GLY A 117 7.66 -9.58 15.75
C GLY A 117 6.34 -9.43 15.00
N LEU A 118 5.59 -8.34 15.21
CA LEU A 118 4.27 -8.10 14.62
C LEU A 118 4.32 -7.58 13.17
N ILE A 119 5.53 -7.28 12.67
CA ILE A 119 5.79 -6.91 11.28
C ILE A 119 7.05 -7.62 10.77
N GLY A 120 7.06 -7.89 9.46
CA GLY A 120 8.19 -8.45 8.71
C GLY A 120 8.99 -7.38 7.96
N GLY A 121 8.37 -6.23 7.70
CA GLY A 121 9.04 -5.12 7.04
C GLY A 121 8.41 -3.76 7.30
N ILE A 122 9.12 -2.74 6.87
CA ILE A 122 8.69 -1.34 6.84
C ILE A 122 8.74 -0.82 5.41
N PHE A 123 7.83 0.10 5.09
CA PHE A 123 7.82 0.83 3.84
C PHE A 123 8.15 2.30 4.09
N VAL A 124 9.16 2.83 3.39
CA VAL A 124 9.70 4.16 3.60
C VAL A 124 9.52 5.03 2.37
N THR A 125 9.15 6.30 2.60
CA THR A 125 8.88 7.28 1.54
C THR A 125 9.52 8.63 1.86
N ARG A 126 9.28 9.62 1.01
CA ARG A 126 9.64 11.03 1.24
C ARG A 126 9.21 11.57 2.60
N HIS A 127 8.12 11.06 3.18
CA HIS A 127 7.63 11.52 4.48
C HIS A 127 8.58 11.13 5.62
N ASN A 128 9.27 10.00 5.51
CA ASN A 128 10.25 9.55 6.51
C ASN A 128 11.57 10.33 6.43
N LEU A 129 11.83 11.00 5.31
CA LEU A 129 12.98 11.87 5.06
C LEU A 129 12.69 13.36 5.28
N ALA A 130 11.43 13.75 5.41
CA ALA A 130 11.05 15.15 5.50
C ALA A 130 11.69 15.83 6.71
N GLY A 131 12.50 16.87 6.47
CA GLY A 131 13.21 17.60 7.51
C GLY A 131 14.42 16.86 8.10
N ARG A 132 14.90 15.80 7.44
CA ARG A 132 16.01 14.95 7.92
C ARG A 132 17.10 14.79 6.87
N THR A 133 18.31 14.56 7.34
CA THR A 133 19.45 14.15 6.52
C THR A 133 19.40 12.65 6.21
N ALA A 134 20.08 12.23 5.13
CA ALA A 134 20.25 10.82 4.80
C ALA A 134 20.85 10.00 5.97
N ASP A 135 21.78 10.60 6.72
CA ASP A 135 22.41 9.96 7.86
C ASP A 135 21.47 9.77 9.07
N GLU A 136 20.61 10.75 9.36
CA GLU A 136 19.58 10.61 10.39
C GLU A 136 18.57 9.53 10.05
N PHE A 137 18.18 9.44 8.77
CA PHE A 137 17.30 8.39 8.29
C PHE A 137 17.95 7.01 8.38
N ARG A 138 19.19 6.87 7.90
CA ARG A 138 19.97 5.63 8.01
C ARG A 138 20.14 5.16 9.47
N ARG A 139 20.36 6.10 10.41
CA ARG A 139 20.44 5.78 11.85
C ARG A 139 19.12 5.24 12.40
N GLU A 140 17.98 5.78 11.98
CA GLU A 140 16.66 5.27 12.38
C GLU A 140 16.43 3.84 11.87
N ILE A 141 16.75 3.56 10.61
CA ILE A 141 16.67 2.21 10.06
C ILE A 141 17.59 1.26 10.84
N ALA A 142 18.82 1.68 11.13
CA ALA A 142 19.75 0.89 11.94
C ALA A 142 19.23 0.62 13.36
N ALA A 143 18.53 1.58 13.97
CA ALA A 143 17.90 1.43 15.28
C ALA A 143 16.76 0.39 15.24
N LEU A 144 15.87 0.45 14.25
CA LEU A 144 14.81 -0.56 14.06
C LEU A 144 15.40 -1.97 13.84
N GLN A 145 16.48 -2.07 13.06
CA GLN A 145 17.19 -3.34 12.88
C GLN A 145 17.85 -3.83 14.18
N ALA A 146 18.39 -2.92 15.02
CA ALA A 146 18.93 -3.26 16.33
C ALA A 146 17.83 -3.76 17.29
N VAL A 147 16.65 -3.13 17.28
CA VAL A 147 15.47 -3.59 18.03
C VAL A 147 15.14 -5.04 17.68
N ARG A 148 15.12 -5.40 16.40
CA ARG A 148 14.87 -6.79 15.97
C ARG A 148 15.94 -7.75 16.48
N ARG A 149 17.22 -7.41 16.30
CA ARG A 149 18.34 -8.24 16.76
C ARG A 149 18.31 -8.47 18.27
N ASN A 150 18.06 -7.42 19.06
CA ASN A 150 18.01 -7.50 20.52
C ASN A 150 16.84 -8.36 21.03
N ASN A 151 15.79 -8.54 20.22
CA ASN A 151 14.66 -9.42 20.52
C ASN A 151 14.77 -10.80 19.85
N GLY A 152 15.91 -11.15 19.24
CA GLY A 152 16.11 -12.45 18.59
C GLY A 152 15.26 -12.67 17.34
N LEU A 153 14.85 -11.59 16.67
CA LEU A 153 13.97 -11.63 15.50
C LEU A 153 14.77 -11.46 14.19
N PRO A 154 14.30 -12.03 13.06
CA PRO A 154 14.90 -11.80 11.74
C PRO A 154 14.93 -10.30 11.38
N PRO A 155 15.87 -9.80 10.57
CA PRO A 155 15.88 -8.40 10.16
C PRO A 155 14.59 -7.99 9.45
N LEU A 156 14.22 -6.70 9.55
CA LEU A 156 13.10 -6.15 8.79
C LEU A 156 13.49 -6.05 7.31
N LEU A 157 12.52 -6.34 6.42
CA LEU A 157 12.56 -5.80 5.07
C LEU A 157 12.40 -4.28 5.15
N VAL A 158 13.23 -3.54 4.42
CA VAL A 158 13.13 -2.07 4.33
C VAL A 158 12.84 -1.76 2.88
N ALA A 159 11.59 -1.44 2.59
CA ALA A 159 11.05 -1.34 1.24
C ALA A 159 10.78 0.12 0.85
N THR A 160 10.91 0.47 -0.42
CA THR A 160 10.55 1.80 -0.95
C THR A 160 10.13 1.71 -2.42
N ASP A 161 9.47 2.74 -2.94
CA ASP A 161 9.28 2.91 -4.39
C ASP A 161 10.30 3.92 -4.93
N GLN A 162 11.39 3.38 -5.50
CA GLN A 162 12.40 4.15 -6.19
C GLN A 162 12.53 3.62 -7.62
N GLU A 163 11.58 3.99 -8.48
CA GLU A 163 11.50 3.53 -9.88
C GLU A 163 12.41 4.33 -10.81
N GLY A 164 12.69 5.58 -10.43
CA GLY A 164 13.20 6.59 -11.35
C GLY A 164 12.09 7.45 -11.94
N GLY A 165 12.47 8.55 -12.57
CA GLY A 165 11.51 9.53 -13.08
C GLY A 165 10.60 10.04 -11.97
N ILE A 166 9.28 9.96 -12.20
CA ILE A 166 8.28 10.60 -11.33
C ILE A 166 8.02 9.88 -10.00
N VAL A 167 8.38 8.59 -9.90
CA VAL A 167 8.27 7.82 -8.64
C VAL A 167 9.69 7.57 -8.12
N SER A 168 10.15 8.52 -7.31
CA SER A 168 11.49 8.54 -6.73
C SER A 168 11.38 8.99 -5.27
N HIS A 169 10.79 8.17 -4.40
CA HIS A 169 10.39 8.60 -3.06
C HIS A 169 11.54 9.08 -2.17
N LEU A 170 12.76 8.58 -2.38
CA LEU A 170 13.92 8.95 -1.59
C LEU A 170 14.80 10.00 -2.29
N SER A 171 14.30 10.63 -3.35
CA SER A 171 14.96 11.73 -4.07
C SER A 171 14.21 13.05 -3.86
N PRO A 172 14.80 14.07 -3.21
CA PRO A 172 16.05 14.04 -2.42
C PRO A 172 15.92 13.23 -1.11
N PRO A 173 17.04 12.81 -0.47
CA PRO A 173 18.43 13.24 -0.71
C PRO A 173 19.16 12.44 -1.79
N LEU A 174 18.62 11.32 -2.28
CA LEU A 174 19.26 10.58 -3.36
C LEU A 174 19.21 11.36 -4.68
N PRO A 175 20.24 11.23 -5.54
CA PRO A 175 20.21 11.84 -6.86
C PRO A 175 18.96 11.41 -7.63
N PRO A 176 18.22 12.34 -8.27
CA PRO A 176 17.14 11.95 -9.16
C PRO A 176 17.73 11.17 -10.34
N MET A 177 17.06 10.08 -10.72
CA MET A 177 17.44 9.29 -11.90
C MET A 177 16.35 9.38 -12.96
N PRO A 178 16.70 9.38 -14.26
CA PRO A 178 15.73 9.47 -15.34
C PRO A 178 14.77 8.28 -15.35
N SER A 179 13.71 8.38 -16.15
CA SER A 179 12.79 7.24 -16.35
C SER A 179 13.52 6.09 -17.06
N LEU A 180 13.27 4.84 -16.66
CA LEU A 180 13.75 3.66 -17.38
C LEU A 180 13.25 3.63 -18.84
N ALA A 181 12.18 4.35 -19.17
CA ALA A 181 11.70 4.49 -20.54
C ALA A 181 12.71 5.16 -21.48
N GLU A 182 13.64 5.95 -20.96
CA GLU A 182 14.70 6.58 -21.76
C GLU A 182 15.68 5.55 -22.36
N LEU A 183 15.75 4.35 -21.78
CA LEU A 183 16.59 3.26 -22.27
C LEU A 183 15.95 2.51 -23.44
N ALA A 184 14.64 2.66 -23.66
CA ALA A 184 13.88 1.85 -24.62
C ALA A 184 14.32 2.04 -26.08
N SER A 185 14.86 3.22 -26.43
CA SER A 185 15.33 3.53 -27.79
C SER A 185 16.75 3.05 -28.09
N LEU A 186 17.50 2.61 -27.08
CA LEU A 186 18.87 2.13 -27.26
C LEU A 186 18.90 0.80 -28.03
N PRO A 187 19.96 0.52 -28.82
CA PRO A 187 20.22 -0.81 -29.38
C PRO A 187 20.28 -1.87 -28.27
N LEU A 188 19.90 -3.12 -28.59
CA LEU A 188 19.71 -4.19 -27.60
C LEU A 188 20.88 -4.34 -26.60
N ASP A 189 22.10 -4.50 -27.09
CA ASP A 189 23.27 -4.73 -26.23
C ASP A 189 23.54 -3.54 -25.30
N GLN A 190 23.40 -2.32 -25.82
CA GLN A 190 23.57 -1.09 -25.05
C GLN A 190 22.44 -0.90 -24.04
N ARG A 191 21.20 -1.25 -24.42
CA ARG A 191 20.01 -1.16 -23.58
C ARG A 191 20.12 -2.04 -22.35
N VAL A 192 20.48 -3.31 -22.54
CA VAL A 192 20.60 -4.28 -21.45
C VAL A 192 21.68 -3.84 -20.47
N GLU A 193 22.87 -3.47 -20.97
CA GLU A 193 23.96 -3.04 -20.10
C GLU A 193 23.65 -1.72 -19.38
N ALA A 194 23.05 -0.74 -20.08
CA ALA A 194 22.64 0.52 -19.47
C ALA A 194 21.58 0.31 -18.37
N ALA A 195 20.60 -0.57 -18.58
CA ALA A 195 19.59 -0.90 -17.58
C ALA A 195 20.20 -1.60 -16.35
N ARG A 196 21.17 -2.50 -16.57
CA ARG A 196 21.90 -3.17 -15.49
C ARG A 196 22.71 -2.18 -14.65
N LEU A 197 23.46 -1.28 -15.29
CA LEU A 197 24.23 -0.23 -14.61
C LEU A 197 23.32 0.77 -13.88
N TYR A 198 22.17 1.10 -14.47
CA TYR A 198 21.14 1.91 -13.82
C TYR A 198 20.67 1.26 -12.52
N GLY A 199 20.28 -0.03 -12.58
CA GLY A 199 19.82 -0.78 -11.41
C GLY A 199 20.89 -0.89 -10.33
N GLU A 200 22.14 -1.15 -10.70
CA GLU A 200 23.27 -1.24 -9.78
C GLU A 200 23.53 0.11 -9.09
N ARG A 201 23.55 1.21 -9.85
CA ARG A 201 23.70 2.55 -9.28
C ARG A 201 22.58 2.88 -8.30
N GLN A 202 21.32 2.65 -8.69
CA GLN A 202 20.18 2.92 -7.82
C GLN A 202 20.23 2.07 -6.56
N GLY A 203 20.56 0.78 -6.71
CA GLY A 203 20.66 -0.15 -5.61
C GLY A 203 21.73 0.25 -4.61
N LEU A 204 22.89 0.73 -5.06
CA LEU A 204 23.95 1.23 -4.19
C LEU A 204 23.51 2.46 -3.38
N GLU A 205 22.79 3.39 -3.99
CA GLU A 205 22.23 4.55 -3.29
C GLU A 205 21.17 4.16 -2.26
N LEU A 206 20.30 3.20 -2.59
CA LEU A 206 19.30 2.65 -1.67
C LEU A 206 19.95 1.91 -0.50
N ALA A 207 20.95 1.06 -0.77
CA ALA A 207 21.68 0.31 0.25
C ALA A 207 22.37 1.23 1.26
N ARG A 208 22.88 2.39 0.83
CA ARG A 208 23.45 3.42 1.73
C ARG A 208 22.44 3.95 2.74
N LEU A 209 21.15 3.97 2.41
CA LEU A 209 20.09 4.37 3.35
C LEU A 209 19.58 3.21 4.23
N GLY A 210 20.08 1.99 4.02
CA GLY A 210 19.62 0.78 4.71
C GLY A 210 18.37 0.15 4.09
N VAL A 211 17.98 0.56 2.89
CA VAL A 211 16.91 -0.11 2.11
C VAL A 211 17.40 -1.48 1.67
N THR A 212 16.51 -2.48 1.66
CA THR A 212 16.82 -3.86 1.26
C THR A 212 15.91 -4.38 0.15
N VAL A 213 14.77 -3.74 -0.07
CA VAL A 213 13.80 -4.08 -1.12
C VAL A 213 13.44 -2.82 -1.88
N ASN A 214 13.44 -2.88 -3.21
CA ASN A 214 12.89 -1.81 -4.04
C ASN A 214 11.65 -2.34 -4.75
N PHE A 215 10.56 -1.60 -4.67
CA PHE A 215 9.32 -1.86 -5.38
C PHE A 215 9.42 -1.35 -6.83
N ALA A 216 10.39 -1.89 -7.56
CA ALA A 216 10.67 -1.62 -8.96
C ALA A 216 11.35 -2.86 -9.56
N PRO A 217 11.23 -3.10 -10.88
CA PRO A 217 10.70 -2.21 -11.92
C PRO A 217 9.19 -2.32 -12.16
N VAL A 218 8.64 -1.28 -12.81
CA VAL A 218 7.31 -1.33 -13.42
C VAL A 218 7.38 -2.10 -14.74
N ALA A 219 6.68 -3.24 -14.79
CA ALA A 219 6.55 -4.13 -15.94
C ALA A 219 5.22 -3.95 -16.70
N ASP A 220 4.39 -3.01 -16.27
CA ASP A 220 3.16 -2.65 -16.98
C ASP A 220 3.49 -2.15 -18.40
N ILE A 221 2.71 -2.61 -19.39
CA ILE A 221 2.90 -2.21 -20.80
C ILE A 221 2.28 -0.84 -21.04
N ARG A 222 3.06 0.11 -21.58
CA ARG A 222 2.52 1.40 -22.00
C ARG A 222 1.52 1.20 -23.13
N ARG A 223 0.28 1.64 -22.93
CA ARG A 223 -0.72 1.70 -24.01
C ARG A 223 -0.81 3.12 -24.54
N GLU A 224 -0.90 3.23 -25.86
CA GLU A 224 -1.20 4.49 -26.53
C GLU A 224 -2.70 4.79 -26.38
N GLY A 225 -3.03 6.03 -26.06
CA GLY A 225 -4.41 6.47 -25.88
C GLY A 225 -4.48 7.86 -25.27
N PRO A 226 -5.65 8.51 -25.32
CA PRO A 226 -5.83 9.81 -24.67
C PRO A 226 -5.53 9.63 -23.19
N ARG A 227 -4.68 10.52 -22.65
CA ARG A 227 -4.36 10.54 -21.22
C ARG A 227 -5.66 10.51 -20.43
N ASN A 228 -5.85 9.49 -19.58
CA ASN A 228 -6.95 9.54 -18.65
C ASN A 228 -6.72 10.74 -17.70
N ARG A 229 -7.61 11.72 -17.77
CA ARG A 229 -7.55 12.92 -16.91
C ARG A 229 -7.89 12.62 -15.45
N LEU A 230 -8.47 11.45 -15.18
CA LEU A 230 -8.83 10.96 -13.85
C LEU A 230 -7.81 9.99 -13.26
N ASP A 231 -6.73 9.68 -13.98
CA ASP A 231 -5.57 8.96 -13.44
C ASP A 231 -4.58 9.98 -12.85
N PHE A 232 -4.61 10.12 -11.53
CA PHE A 232 -3.81 11.10 -10.79
C PHE A 232 -2.62 10.46 -10.09
N HIS A 233 -2.74 9.19 -9.71
CA HIS A 233 -1.75 8.50 -8.88
C HIS A 233 -1.11 7.30 -9.56
N SER A 234 -1.87 6.51 -10.31
CA SER A 234 -1.30 5.34 -11.01
C SER A 234 -0.30 5.78 -12.07
N LEU A 235 -0.69 6.73 -12.93
CA LEU A 235 0.13 7.39 -13.96
C LEU A 235 0.98 6.40 -14.78
N ILE A 236 0.44 5.22 -15.08
CA ILE A 236 1.20 4.10 -15.66
C ILE A 236 1.85 4.49 -17.00
N ALA A 237 1.17 5.29 -17.83
CA ALA A 237 1.73 5.76 -19.09
C ALA A 237 3.05 6.55 -18.93
N ARG A 238 3.28 7.20 -17.77
CA ARG A 238 4.52 7.93 -17.44
C ARG A 238 5.59 7.07 -16.76
N ARG A 239 5.20 5.92 -16.20
CA ARG A 239 6.07 5.01 -15.43
C ARG A 239 6.51 3.79 -16.24
N ALA A 240 5.64 3.29 -17.12
CA ALA A 240 5.89 2.15 -17.97
C ALA A 240 7.12 2.38 -18.86
N ILE A 241 7.90 1.33 -19.09
CA ILE A 241 9.17 1.39 -19.82
C ILE A 241 8.92 1.55 -21.32
N SER A 242 8.08 0.71 -21.91
CA SER A 242 7.81 0.64 -23.35
C SER A 242 6.37 0.20 -23.63
N HIS A 243 5.92 0.36 -24.87
CA HIS A 243 4.70 -0.26 -25.39
C HIS A 243 4.96 -1.69 -25.91
N ASP A 244 6.22 -2.03 -26.15
CA ASP A 244 6.66 -3.36 -26.60
C ASP A 244 7.00 -4.25 -25.38
N PRO A 245 6.26 -5.36 -25.15
CA PRO A 245 6.51 -6.28 -24.05
C PRO A 245 7.93 -6.84 -23.99
N GLU A 246 8.56 -7.07 -25.14
CA GLU A 246 9.92 -7.60 -25.21
C GLU A 246 10.93 -6.57 -24.68
N ILE A 247 10.78 -5.30 -25.07
CA ILE A 247 11.62 -4.21 -24.57
C ILE A 247 11.43 -4.02 -23.06
N VAL A 248 10.19 -4.11 -22.57
CA VAL A 248 9.89 -4.02 -21.12
C VAL A 248 10.58 -5.16 -20.38
N GLY A 249 10.44 -6.40 -20.85
CA GLY A 249 11.05 -7.58 -20.21
C GLY A 249 12.57 -7.51 -20.15
N GLN A 250 13.22 -7.09 -21.24
CA GLN A 250 14.68 -6.90 -21.31
C GLN A 250 15.19 -5.87 -20.29
N ILE A 251 14.60 -4.67 -20.28
CA ILE A 251 15.02 -3.58 -19.37
C ILE A 251 14.71 -3.96 -17.94
N ALA A 252 13.50 -4.48 -17.66
CA ALA A 252 13.08 -4.85 -16.31
C ALA A 252 13.99 -5.94 -15.72
N THR A 253 14.36 -6.95 -16.51
CA THR A 253 15.24 -8.05 -16.07
C THR A 253 16.66 -7.56 -15.81
N ALA A 254 17.21 -6.75 -16.72
CA ALA A 254 18.55 -6.18 -16.56
C ALA A 254 18.64 -5.23 -15.37
N TYR A 255 17.65 -4.35 -15.20
CA TYR A 255 17.52 -3.46 -14.05
C TYR A 255 17.43 -4.24 -12.73
N SER A 256 16.59 -5.28 -12.69
CA SER A 256 16.45 -6.17 -11.53
C SER A 256 17.78 -6.85 -11.18
N THR A 257 18.52 -7.31 -12.19
CA THR A 257 19.88 -7.85 -12.03
C THR A 257 20.84 -6.82 -11.43
N GLY A 258 20.75 -5.56 -11.87
CA GLY A 258 21.52 -4.45 -11.30
C GLY A 258 21.23 -4.23 -9.81
N LEU A 259 19.95 -4.15 -9.42
CA LEU A 259 19.55 -4.03 -8.02
C LEU A 259 20.11 -5.16 -7.16
N LEU A 260 20.03 -6.40 -7.66
CA LEU A 260 20.54 -7.58 -6.95
C LEU A 260 22.06 -7.53 -6.73
N ARG A 261 22.83 -7.02 -7.70
CA ARG A 261 24.29 -6.81 -7.54
C ARG A 261 24.63 -5.84 -6.41
N ALA A 262 23.74 -4.90 -6.13
CA ALA A 262 23.86 -3.96 -5.01
C ALA A 262 23.23 -4.48 -3.70
N GLY A 263 22.75 -5.73 -3.67
CA GLY A 263 22.12 -6.34 -2.50
C GLY A 263 20.68 -5.89 -2.26
N ILE A 264 20.01 -5.29 -3.25
CA ILE A 264 18.62 -4.84 -3.17
C ILE A 264 17.73 -5.84 -3.90
N VAL A 265 16.68 -6.32 -3.22
CA VAL A 265 15.72 -7.24 -3.83
C VAL A 265 14.73 -6.45 -4.68
N PRO A 266 14.60 -6.74 -6.00
CA PRO A 266 13.64 -6.09 -6.88
C PRO A 266 12.23 -6.65 -6.68
N THR A 267 11.22 -5.87 -7.09
CA THR A 267 9.82 -6.29 -7.12
C THR A 267 9.19 -5.85 -8.43
N VAL A 268 8.82 -6.82 -9.26
CA VAL A 268 8.17 -6.56 -10.54
C VAL A 268 6.68 -6.27 -10.32
N LYS A 269 6.17 -5.19 -10.93
CA LYS A 269 4.81 -4.69 -10.65
C LYS A 269 4.13 -4.01 -11.85
N HIS A 270 2.81 -3.90 -11.90
CA HIS A 270 1.83 -4.44 -10.93
C HIS A 270 1.02 -5.51 -11.65
N PHE A 271 1.22 -6.77 -11.28
CA PHE A 271 0.47 -7.87 -11.88
C PHE A 271 -1.02 -7.70 -11.56
N PRO A 272 -1.96 -7.86 -12.50
CA PRO A 272 -1.85 -8.54 -13.79
C PRO A 272 -1.48 -7.65 -15.00
N GLY A 273 -0.96 -6.45 -14.79
CA GLY A 273 -0.64 -5.47 -15.83
C GLY A 273 -1.67 -4.35 -15.88
N LEU A 274 -1.31 -3.19 -15.32
CA LEU A 274 -2.19 -2.02 -15.23
C LEU A 274 -2.26 -1.19 -16.53
N GLY A 275 -1.45 -1.52 -17.54
CA GLY A 275 -1.37 -0.76 -18.78
C GLY A 275 -2.69 -0.63 -19.54
N ARG A 276 -3.56 -1.65 -19.45
CA ARG A 276 -4.90 -1.67 -20.08
C ARG A 276 -5.99 -1.06 -19.20
N VAL A 277 -5.72 -0.84 -17.93
CA VAL A 277 -6.68 -0.28 -16.98
C VAL A 277 -6.85 1.19 -17.30
N ARG A 278 -8.10 1.63 -17.43
CA ARG A 278 -8.39 3.05 -17.69
C ARG A 278 -8.62 3.81 -16.40
N GLU A 279 -9.12 3.16 -15.35
CA GLU A 279 -9.43 3.74 -14.05
C GLU A 279 -8.18 3.89 -13.16
N ASP A 280 -8.15 4.91 -12.30
CA ASP A 280 -7.11 5.00 -11.26
C ASP A 280 -7.43 4.02 -10.13
N THR A 281 -6.62 2.97 -9.96
CA THR A 281 -6.81 1.96 -8.90
C THR A 281 -6.64 2.55 -7.50
N HIS A 282 -6.11 3.76 -7.37
CA HIS A 282 -6.04 4.49 -6.10
C HIS A 282 -7.38 5.10 -5.68
N HIS A 283 -8.39 5.10 -6.54
CA HIS A 283 -9.68 5.74 -6.27
C HIS A 283 -10.88 4.89 -6.66
N PHE A 284 -10.76 4.09 -7.71
CA PHE A 284 -11.89 3.39 -8.31
C PHE A 284 -11.61 1.89 -8.49
N GLN A 285 -12.68 1.11 -8.44
CA GLN A 285 -12.59 -0.29 -8.83
C GLN A 285 -12.25 -0.38 -10.32
N ALA A 286 -11.20 -1.13 -10.62
CA ALA A 286 -10.74 -1.37 -11.98
C ALA A 286 -11.01 -2.81 -12.38
N SER A 287 -11.34 -3.02 -13.66
CA SER A 287 -11.54 -4.35 -14.23
C SER A 287 -10.87 -4.43 -15.60
N LEU A 288 -10.18 -5.55 -15.84
CA LEU A 288 -9.64 -5.90 -17.14
C LEU A 288 -10.57 -6.90 -17.82
N ALA A 289 -11.02 -6.54 -19.01
CA ALA A 289 -11.87 -7.39 -19.85
C ALA A 289 -11.09 -8.34 -20.76
N ALA A 290 -9.75 -8.19 -20.83
CA ALA A 290 -8.90 -9.05 -21.65
C ALA A 290 -8.99 -10.52 -21.19
N SER A 291 -8.93 -11.44 -22.15
CA SER A 291 -8.90 -12.87 -21.85
C SER A 291 -7.58 -13.28 -21.20
N GLU A 292 -7.56 -14.43 -20.54
CA GLU A 292 -6.31 -14.98 -19.98
C GLU A 292 -5.25 -15.22 -21.07
N ASP A 293 -5.64 -15.76 -22.22
CA ASP A 293 -4.73 -16.03 -23.34
C ASP A 293 -4.13 -14.74 -23.91
N ASP A 294 -4.93 -13.66 -24.02
CA ASP A 294 -4.42 -12.36 -24.46
C ASP A 294 -3.41 -11.79 -23.46
N LEU A 295 -3.69 -11.91 -22.15
CA LEU A 295 -2.80 -11.42 -21.10
C LEU A 295 -1.49 -12.22 -21.08
N GLU A 296 -1.56 -13.55 -21.18
CA GLU A 296 -0.38 -14.44 -21.28
C GLU A 296 0.46 -14.12 -22.53
N ALA A 297 -0.21 -13.86 -23.66
CA ALA A 297 0.45 -13.51 -24.92
C ALA A 297 1.05 -12.11 -24.93
N THR A 298 0.61 -11.18 -24.06
CA THR A 298 1.13 -9.80 -24.04
C THR A 298 1.56 -9.30 -22.66
N ASP A 299 0.62 -8.94 -21.78
CA ASP A 299 0.89 -8.10 -20.60
C ASP A 299 1.68 -8.87 -19.53
N TRP A 300 1.58 -10.19 -19.52
CA TRP A 300 2.27 -11.06 -18.57
C TRP A 300 3.68 -11.46 -19.00
N ARG A 301 4.05 -11.28 -20.28
CA ARG A 301 5.37 -11.64 -20.78
C ARG A 301 6.52 -11.02 -19.98
N PRO A 302 6.54 -9.71 -19.69
CA PRO A 302 7.64 -9.12 -18.92
C PRO A 302 7.70 -9.65 -17.48
N PHE A 303 6.55 -9.92 -16.86
CA PHE A 303 6.49 -10.54 -15.53
C PHE A 303 7.10 -11.94 -15.56
N ARG A 304 6.68 -12.78 -16.52
CA ARG A 304 7.21 -14.14 -16.69
C ARG A 304 8.73 -14.14 -16.85
N GLN A 305 9.26 -13.24 -17.68
CA GLN A 305 10.70 -13.11 -17.92
C GLN A 305 11.47 -12.68 -16.66
N VAL A 306 11.02 -11.62 -15.98
CA VAL A 306 11.72 -11.15 -14.76
C VAL A 306 11.71 -12.24 -13.67
N LEU A 307 10.59 -12.93 -13.50
CA LEU A 307 10.42 -13.96 -12.47
C LEU A 307 11.13 -15.29 -12.81
N SER A 308 11.40 -15.59 -14.08
CA SER A 308 12.23 -16.75 -14.46
C SER A 308 13.71 -16.49 -14.28
N ASP A 309 14.14 -15.25 -14.50
CA ASP A 309 15.56 -14.90 -14.61
C ASP A 309 16.14 -14.31 -13.32
N THR A 310 15.27 -13.92 -12.37
CA THR A 310 15.67 -13.27 -11.12
C THR A 310 14.83 -13.72 -9.92
N PRO A 311 15.36 -13.64 -8.68
CA PRO A 311 14.59 -13.86 -7.46
C PRO A 311 13.70 -12.65 -7.07
N ALA A 312 13.18 -11.90 -8.05
CA ALA A 312 12.31 -10.76 -7.80
C ALA A 312 11.03 -11.16 -7.05
N LEU A 313 10.53 -10.24 -6.23
CA LEU A 313 9.17 -10.33 -5.71
C LEU A 313 8.17 -10.01 -6.84
N LEU A 314 6.96 -10.58 -6.75
CA LEU A 314 5.84 -10.20 -7.59
C LEU A 314 4.85 -9.35 -6.79
N MET A 315 4.62 -8.11 -7.21
CA MET A 315 3.55 -7.28 -6.63
C MET A 315 2.26 -7.43 -7.43
N VAL A 316 1.17 -7.71 -6.72
CA VAL A 316 -0.17 -7.89 -7.29
C VAL A 316 -1.06 -6.70 -6.98
N GLY A 317 -1.48 -6.00 -8.02
CA GLY A 317 -2.34 -4.82 -7.97
C GLY A 317 -3.83 -5.11 -7.72
N HIS A 318 -4.58 -4.04 -7.50
CA HIS A 318 -6.00 -4.09 -7.13
C HIS A 318 -6.93 -3.96 -8.34
N VAL A 319 -6.90 -4.98 -9.21
CA VAL A 319 -7.69 -5.02 -10.46
C VAL A 319 -8.38 -6.34 -10.61
N ARG A 320 -9.66 -6.33 -11.01
CA ARG A 320 -10.39 -7.56 -11.31
C ARG A 320 -10.04 -8.06 -12.71
N LEU A 321 -9.93 -9.36 -12.86
CA LEU A 321 -9.79 -9.99 -14.17
C LEU A 321 -11.15 -10.57 -14.54
N ALA A 322 -11.93 -9.87 -15.36
CA ALA A 322 -13.34 -10.21 -15.59
C ALA A 322 -13.55 -11.65 -16.09
N ALA A 323 -12.61 -12.16 -16.89
CA ALA A 323 -12.65 -13.52 -17.42
C ALA A 323 -12.23 -14.62 -16.41
N ILE A 324 -11.62 -14.26 -15.27
CA ILE A 324 -11.05 -15.20 -14.30
C ILE A 324 -11.79 -15.09 -12.95
N ASP A 325 -11.90 -13.87 -12.42
CA ASP A 325 -12.58 -13.57 -11.17
C ASP A 325 -13.18 -12.14 -11.26
N PRO A 326 -14.48 -12.02 -11.56
CA PRO A 326 -15.16 -10.73 -11.65
C PRO A 326 -15.49 -10.12 -10.27
N ASP A 327 -15.38 -10.90 -9.19
CA ASP A 327 -15.83 -10.50 -7.86
C ASP A 327 -14.71 -10.00 -6.98
N ARG A 328 -13.47 -10.44 -7.22
CA ARG A 328 -12.29 -10.10 -6.41
C ARG A 328 -11.17 -9.48 -7.24
N PRO A 329 -10.60 -8.35 -6.79
CA PRO A 329 -9.29 -7.90 -7.25
C PRO A 329 -8.22 -9.00 -7.17
N ALA A 330 -7.31 -9.00 -8.15
CA ALA A 330 -6.21 -9.96 -8.28
C ALA A 330 -5.41 -10.13 -6.97
N SER A 331 -5.18 -9.05 -6.23
CA SER A 331 -4.40 -9.01 -4.98
C SER A 331 -4.93 -9.89 -3.85
N HIS A 332 -6.19 -10.32 -3.91
CA HIS A 332 -6.77 -11.27 -2.94
C HIS A 332 -7.73 -12.28 -3.62
N SER A 333 -7.61 -12.46 -4.94
CA SER A 333 -8.35 -13.50 -5.65
C SER A 333 -7.60 -14.83 -5.57
N ARG A 334 -8.26 -15.86 -5.02
CA ARG A 334 -7.72 -17.23 -5.01
C ARG A 334 -7.52 -17.76 -6.43
N ALA A 335 -8.43 -17.46 -7.36
CA ALA A 335 -8.32 -17.90 -8.76
C ALA A 335 -7.06 -17.34 -9.42
N VAL A 336 -6.74 -16.07 -9.17
CA VAL A 336 -5.56 -15.41 -9.72
C VAL A 336 -4.27 -15.84 -9.00
N ILE A 337 -4.21 -15.72 -7.67
CA ILE A 337 -2.96 -15.98 -6.93
C ILE A 337 -2.68 -17.48 -6.88
N HIS A 338 -3.62 -18.29 -6.39
CA HIS A 338 -3.40 -19.73 -6.30
C HIS A 338 -3.46 -20.39 -7.68
N GLY A 339 -4.48 -20.08 -8.48
CA GLY A 339 -4.69 -20.72 -9.78
C GLY A 339 -3.65 -20.34 -10.84
N ILE A 340 -3.39 -19.04 -11.02
CA ILE A 340 -2.48 -18.59 -12.08
C ILE A 340 -1.04 -18.54 -11.56
N ILE A 341 -0.77 -17.71 -10.54
CA ILE A 341 0.61 -17.45 -10.09
C ILE A 341 1.25 -18.72 -9.49
N ARG A 342 0.57 -19.41 -8.55
CA ARG A 342 1.15 -20.57 -7.89
C ARG A 342 1.06 -21.86 -8.70
N LYS A 343 -0.10 -22.14 -9.32
CA LYS A 343 -0.34 -23.41 -10.04
C LYS A 343 0.10 -23.33 -11.51
N LYS A 344 -0.53 -22.50 -12.34
CA LYS A 344 -0.25 -22.43 -13.78
C LYS A 344 1.19 -22.00 -14.07
N TRP A 345 1.65 -20.94 -13.42
CA TRP A 345 2.99 -20.39 -13.62
C TRP A 345 4.08 -21.11 -12.84
N GLY A 346 3.72 -21.86 -11.79
CA GLY A 346 4.67 -22.53 -10.91
C GLY A 346 5.55 -21.57 -10.10
N PHE A 347 5.13 -20.32 -9.88
CA PHE A 347 5.96 -19.33 -9.22
C PHE A 347 6.04 -19.59 -7.70
N THR A 348 7.25 -19.94 -7.24
CA THR A 348 7.54 -20.22 -5.82
C THR A 348 8.21 -19.06 -5.09
N GLY A 349 8.54 -17.96 -5.78
CA GLY A 349 9.08 -16.75 -5.18
C GLY A 349 8.03 -15.99 -4.36
N ARG A 350 8.42 -14.85 -3.80
CA ARG A 350 7.56 -14.10 -2.89
C ARG A 350 6.54 -13.24 -3.64
N VAL A 351 5.28 -13.32 -3.23
CA VAL A 351 4.17 -12.49 -3.72
C VAL A 351 3.81 -11.45 -2.66
N ILE A 352 3.72 -10.19 -3.07
CA ILE A 352 3.29 -9.07 -2.24
C ILE A 352 2.04 -8.41 -2.82
N THR A 353 1.10 -7.95 -2.00
CA THR A 353 0.00 -7.10 -2.49
C THR A 353 0.49 -5.69 -2.79
N ASP A 354 -0.21 -4.98 -3.67
CA ASP A 354 -0.24 -3.52 -3.61
C ASP A 354 -0.88 -3.04 -2.29
N ASP A 355 -0.88 -1.73 -2.01
CA ASP A 355 -1.30 -1.21 -0.71
C ASP A 355 -2.79 -1.48 -0.40
N LEU A 356 -3.06 -2.34 0.57
CA LEU A 356 -4.42 -2.72 0.97
C LEU A 356 -5.23 -1.57 1.58
N THR A 357 -4.59 -0.43 1.86
CA THR A 357 -5.30 0.79 2.27
C THR A 357 -5.84 1.62 1.12
N MET A 358 -5.57 1.23 -0.14
CA MET A 358 -6.20 1.80 -1.34
C MET A 358 -7.72 1.53 -1.34
N PRO A 359 -8.57 2.50 -1.73
CA PRO A 359 -10.00 2.47 -1.48
C PRO A 359 -10.75 1.35 -2.18
N PRO A 360 -10.40 0.84 -3.39
CA PRO A 360 -11.22 -0.22 -3.98
C PRO A 360 -11.20 -1.49 -3.13
N VAL A 361 -10.09 -1.74 -2.45
CA VAL A 361 -9.90 -2.87 -1.54
C VAL A 361 -10.34 -2.52 -0.13
N TYR A 362 -9.93 -1.35 0.39
CA TYR A 362 -10.27 -0.93 1.75
C TYR A 362 -11.79 -0.84 1.97
N HIS A 363 -12.52 -0.23 1.01
CA HIS A 363 -13.99 -0.14 1.07
C HIS A 363 -14.69 -1.46 0.75
N GLY A 364 -14.04 -2.37 0.02
CA GLY A 364 -14.49 -3.76 -0.13
C GLY A 364 -14.37 -4.59 1.16
N GLY A 365 -13.60 -4.08 2.13
CA GLY A 365 -13.45 -4.63 3.47
C GLY A 365 -12.04 -5.13 3.74
N LEU A 366 -11.25 -4.33 4.47
CA LEU A 366 -9.85 -4.66 4.81
C LEU A 366 -9.68 -6.07 5.42
N CYS A 367 -10.58 -6.50 6.31
CA CYS A 367 -10.48 -7.84 6.89
C CYS A 367 -10.60 -8.94 5.83
N ILE A 368 -11.54 -8.80 4.90
CA ILE A 368 -11.78 -9.77 3.82
C ILE A 368 -10.53 -9.83 2.94
N ALA A 369 -10.02 -8.68 2.52
CA ALA A 369 -8.82 -8.60 1.68
C ALA A 369 -7.60 -9.26 2.32
N VAL A 370 -7.37 -9.03 3.63
CA VAL A 370 -6.26 -9.61 4.38
C VAL A 370 -6.39 -11.13 4.48
N THR A 371 -7.57 -11.65 4.85
CA THR A 371 -7.76 -13.10 5.03
C THR A 371 -7.73 -13.82 3.68
N GLU A 372 -8.44 -13.29 2.68
CA GLU A 372 -8.47 -13.89 1.34
C GLU A 372 -7.08 -13.88 0.68
N ALA A 373 -6.28 -12.82 0.84
CA ALA A 373 -4.92 -12.77 0.30
C ALA A 373 -4.00 -13.84 0.93
N LEU A 374 -4.02 -13.98 2.26
CA LEU A 374 -3.23 -15.01 2.94
C LEU A 374 -3.68 -16.42 2.53
N ASP A 375 -4.99 -16.67 2.50
CA ASP A 375 -5.56 -17.97 2.10
C ASP A 375 -5.30 -18.32 0.62
N ALA A 376 -5.17 -17.29 -0.24
CA ALA A 376 -4.81 -17.44 -1.64
C ALA A 376 -3.32 -17.73 -1.84
N GLY A 377 -2.47 -17.50 -0.83
CA GLY A 377 -1.04 -17.80 -0.85
C GLY A 377 -0.15 -16.58 -1.12
N VAL A 378 -0.58 -15.38 -0.73
CA VAL A 378 0.28 -14.18 -0.69
C VAL A 378 1.26 -14.27 0.47
N ASP A 379 2.53 -13.91 0.24
CA ASP A 379 3.57 -13.96 1.28
C ASP A 379 3.68 -12.65 2.06
N LEU A 380 3.41 -11.51 1.42
CA LEU A 380 3.55 -10.19 2.02
C LEU A 380 2.30 -9.33 1.74
N LEU A 381 1.80 -8.66 2.76
CA LEU A 381 0.69 -7.71 2.70
C LEU A 381 1.25 -6.31 2.95
N LEU A 382 1.01 -5.40 2.01
CA LEU A 382 1.44 -4.01 2.11
C LEU A 382 0.34 -3.17 2.77
N ILE A 383 0.70 -2.46 3.84
CA ILE A 383 -0.13 -1.46 4.53
C ILE A 383 0.68 -0.17 4.59
N SER A 384 0.66 0.63 3.52
CA SER A 384 1.63 1.72 3.35
C SER A 384 1.07 3.10 3.66
N PHE A 385 -0.01 3.54 3.00
CA PHE A 385 -0.48 4.92 3.07
C PHE A 385 -0.94 5.33 4.47
N ASP A 386 -1.71 4.46 5.15
CA ASP A 386 -2.05 4.60 6.55
C ASP A 386 -1.57 3.40 7.37
N GLY A 387 -0.33 3.49 7.83
CA GLY A 387 0.31 2.48 8.68
C GLY A 387 -0.50 2.08 9.92
N GLN A 388 -1.37 2.94 10.45
CA GLN A 388 -2.20 2.59 11.61
C GLN A 388 -3.24 1.50 11.30
N GLN A 389 -3.56 1.26 10.03
CA GLN A 389 -4.44 0.15 9.65
C GLN A 389 -3.84 -1.22 9.95
N ILE A 390 -2.54 -1.31 10.26
CA ILE A 390 -1.90 -2.57 10.67
C ILE A 390 -2.59 -3.22 11.88
N TYR A 391 -3.06 -2.42 12.84
CA TYR A 391 -3.74 -2.95 14.03
C TYR A 391 -5.05 -3.64 13.66
N ARG A 392 -5.81 -3.04 12.73
CA ARG A 392 -7.03 -3.66 12.20
C ARG A 392 -6.68 -4.90 11.38
N ALA A 393 -5.70 -4.81 10.48
CA ALA A 393 -5.31 -5.91 9.61
C ALA A 393 -4.82 -7.15 10.39
N LEU A 394 -3.90 -6.97 11.34
CA LEU A 394 -3.45 -8.04 12.25
C LEU A 394 -4.61 -8.60 13.07
N ALA A 395 -5.49 -7.75 13.60
CA ALA A 395 -6.65 -8.23 14.35
C ALA A 395 -7.60 -9.08 13.50
N CYS A 396 -7.79 -8.75 12.22
CA CYS A 396 -8.57 -9.59 11.31
C CYS A 396 -7.88 -10.95 11.09
N ALA A 397 -6.58 -10.93 10.75
CA ALA A 397 -5.84 -12.15 10.43
C ALA A 397 -5.66 -13.08 11.63
N MET A 398 -5.45 -12.54 12.84
CA MET A 398 -5.34 -13.34 14.07
C MET A 398 -6.67 -13.98 14.49
N LYS A 399 -7.82 -13.38 14.13
CA LYS A 399 -9.15 -13.93 14.45
C LYS A 399 -9.65 -14.95 13.42
N ALA A 400 -9.07 -14.97 12.23
CA ALA A 400 -9.44 -15.88 11.16
C ALA A 400 -8.71 -17.23 11.23
N ARG A 401 -7.67 -17.33 12.07
CA ARG A 401 -6.95 -18.57 12.40
C ARG A 401 -7.32 -19.00 13.81
#